data_AF-A0A327NL49-F1
#
_entry.id   AF-A0A327NL49-F1
#
_cell.length_a   1.000
_cell.length_b   1.000
_cell.length_c   1.000
_cell.angle_alpha   90.00
_cell.angle_beta   90.00
_cell.angle_gamma   90.00
#
_symmetry.space_group_name_H-M   'P 1'
#
loop_
_entity.id
_entity.type
_entity.pdbx_description
1 polymer ?
#
loop_
_entity_poly.entity_id
_entity_poly.type
_entity_poly.pdbx_seq_one_letter_code
_entity_poly.pdbx_strand_id
1 'polypeptide(L)'
;MAKTTLTVATILATLFGNSHKALSEKLSTEEFNAFSAEAQELQDRLDAQEAGNLAVTGDLTKANADLAIAQAALTTAQTELGTTKTALTTANSTIATLTPKATAWDAHKAALNGSNLSGDSTNGKGGQSDTGSKENARTEKMRELKAKHPLLMADVDVPDAE
;
A
#
# COMPACT_ATOMS: atom_id res chain seq x y z
N MET A 1 22.58 33.26 17.55
CA MET A 1 23.59 32.97 18.61
C MET A 1 24.44 34.22 18.77
N ALA A 2 24.61 34.74 19.98
CA ALA A 2 25.49 35.88 20.20
C ALA A 2 26.92 35.45 19.86
N LYS A 3 27.59 36.16 18.94
CA LYS A 3 29.02 35.96 18.67
C LYS A 3 29.76 36.34 19.96
N THR A 4 30.25 35.35 20.69
CA THR A 4 31.17 35.60 21.81
C THR A 4 32.41 36.25 21.25
N THR A 5 32.60 37.55 21.50
CA THR A 5 33.81 38.25 21.08
C THR A 5 34.95 37.77 21.95
N LEU A 6 35.71 36.78 21.45
CA LEU A 6 36.93 36.34 22.11
C LEU A 6 37.99 37.42 21.93
N THR A 7 38.76 37.69 22.98
CA THR A 7 39.86 38.66 22.86
C THR A 7 40.96 38.05 21.98
N VAL A 8 41.70 38.89 21.27
CA VAL A 8 42.88 38.51 20.48
C VAL A 8 43.84 37.62 21.27
N ALA A 9 44.11 37.98 22.52
CA ALA A 9 44.96 37.21 23.41
C ALA A 9 44.37 35.84 23.74
N THR A 10 43.04 35.73 23.86
CA THR A 10 42.35 34.45 24.07
C THR A 10 42.51 33.55 22.85
N ILE A 11 42.29 34.07 21.64
CA ILE A 11 42.38 33.27 20.40
C ILE A 11 43.81 32.77 20.16
N LEU A 12 44.79 33.65 20.34
CA LEU A 12 46.19 33.27 20.21
C LEU A 12 46.64 32.30 21.31
N ALA A 13 46.12 32.43 22.53
CA ALA A 13 46.37 31.44 23.57
C ALA A 13 45.67 30.09 23.29
N THR A 14 44.50 30.10 22.65
CA THR A 14 43.78 28.88 22.26
C THR A 14 44.48 28.17 21.10
N LEU A 15 44.93 28.90 20.08
CA LEU A 15 45.60 28.34 18.90
C LEU A 15 47.09 28.04 19.14
N PHE A 16 47.76 28.87 19.94
CA PHE A 16 49.21 28.86 20.13
C PHE A 16 49.61 29.04 21.60
N GLY A 17 49.05 28.21 22.49
CA GLY A 17 49.16 28.36 23.95
C GLY A 17 50.57 28.52 24.53
N ASN A 18 51.60 27.96 23.88
CA ASN A 18 53.00 28.13 24.32
C ASN A 18 53.74 29.26 23.59
N SER A 19 53.23 29.72 22.46
CA SER A 19 53.95 30.61 21.54
C SER A 19 53.44 32.04 21.59
N HIS A 20 52.27 32.32 22.16
CA HIS A 20 51.70 33.67 22.25
C HIS A 20 52.70 34.70 22.83
N LYS A 21 53.32 34.37 23.97
CA LYS A 21 54.29 35.27 24.62
C LYS A 21 55.54 35.47 23.76
N ALA A 22 56.09 34.39 23.23
CA ALA A 22 57.27 34.42 22.35
C ALA A 22 57.00 35.20 21.05
N LEU A 23 55.79 35.12 20.51
CA LEU A 23 55.35 35.87 19.33
C LEU A 23 55.21 37.36 19.64
N SER A 24 54.60 37.71 20.79
CA SER A 24 54.45 39.12 21.21
C SER A 24 55.77 39.83 21.52
N GLU A 25 56.80 39.07 21.90
CA GLU A 25 58.14 39.61 22.21
C GLU A 25 59.04 39.74 20.98
N LYS A 26 58.72 39.04 19.88
CA LYS A 26 59.55 39.01 18.66
C LYS A 26 58.96 39.81 17.50
N LEU A 27 57.64 39.95 17.46
CA LEU A 27 56.95 40.72 16.45
C LEU A 27 56.81 42.17 16.90
N SER A 28 56.92 43.11 15.97
CA SER A 28 56.49 44.49 16.21
C SER A 28 54.99 44.54 16.50
N THR A 29 54.51 45.64 17.08
CA THR A 29 53.08 45.80 17.40
C THR A 29 52.19 45.66 16.17
N GLU A 30 52.61 46.16 15.01
CA GLU A 30 51.84 46.03 13.75
C GLU A 30 51.82 44.60 13.24
N GLU A 31 52.96 43.89 13.26
CA GLU A 31 53.01 42.47 12.85
C GLU A 31 52.20 41.58 13.80
N PHE A 32 52.24 41.86 15.11
CA PHE A 32 51.44 41.14 16.10
C PHE A 32 49.94 41.37 15.89
N ASN A 33 49.53 42.61 15.59
CA ASN A 33 48.14 42.94 15.29
C ASN A 33 47.65 42.28 13.99
N ALA A 34 48.49 42.23 12.95
CA ALA A 34 48.19 41.54 11.70
C ALA A 34 48.02 40.03 11.93
N PHE A 35 48.96 39.40 12.62
CA PHE A 35 48.89 37.98 12.98
C PHE A 35 47.65 37.65 13.81
N SER A 36 47.32 38.52 14.76
CA SER A 36 46.12 38.39 15.58
C SER A 36 44.83 38.43 14.77
N ALA A 37 44.77 39.32 13.77
CA ALA A 37 43.62 39.42 12.86
C ALA A 37 43.49 38.16 11.98
N GLU A 38 44.59 37.65 11.44
CA GLU A 38 44.62 36.40 10.68
C GLU A 38 44.19 35.20 11.54
N ALA A 39 44.64 35.13 12.80
CA ALA A 39 44.24 34.08 13.73
C ALA A 39 42.74 34.12 14.06
N GLN A 40 42.18 35.32 14.24
CA GLN A 40 40.73 35.50 14.41
C GLN A 40 39.96 35.06 13.16
N GLU A 41 40.42 35.43 11.96
CA GLU A 41 39.78 35.02 10.72
C GLU A 41 39.80 33.49 10.56
N LEU A 42 40.92 32.85 10.90
CA LEU A 42 41.04 31.40 10.88
C LEU A 42 40.07 30.74 11.87
N GLN A 43 39.93 31.28 13.08
CA GLN A 43 38.97 30.78 14.06
C GLN A 43 37.53 30.93 13.54
N ASP A 44 37.16 32.08 12.99
CA ASP A 44 35.84 32.31 12.40
C ASP A 44 35.54 31.32 11.26
N ARG A 45 36.55 30.97 10.45
CA ARG A 45 36.43 29.96 9.38
C ARG A 45 36.27 28.55 9.93
N LEU A 46 36.98 28.20 11.00
CA LEU A 46 36.85 26.89 11.66
C LEU A 46 35.46 26.73 12.29
N ASP A 47 34.98 27.74 13.00
CA ASP A 47 33.64 27.74 13.61
C ASP A 47 32.55 27.62 12.53
N ALA A 48 32.70 28.34 11.42
CA ALA A 48 31.78 28.24 10.28
C ALA A 48 31.81 26.84 9.63
N GLN A 49 32.99 26.22 9.53
CA GLN A 49 33.14 24.88 9.01
C GLN A 49 32.52 23.83 9.95
N GLU A 50 32.69 23.98 11.27
CA GLU A 50 32.05 23.11 12.26
C GLU A 50 30.52 23.21 12.18
N ALA A 51 29.97 24.42 12.11
CA ALA A 51 28.55 24.65 11.90
C ALA A 51 28.05 24.03 10.59
N GLY A 52 28.83 24.16 9.49
CA GLY A 52 28.53 23.53 8.21
C GLY A 52 28.52 22.00 8.28
N ASN A 53 29.50 21.40 8.96
CA ASN A 53 29.57 19.95 9.14
C ASN A 53 28.39 19.41 9.96
N LEU A 54 27.97 20.14 11.00
CA LEU A 54 26.79 19.80 11.79
C LEU A 54 25.50 19.87 10.94
N ALA A 55 25.37 20.90 10.09
CA ALA A 55 24.24 21.03 9.18
C ALA A 55 24.19 19.87 8.17
N VAL A 56 25.32 19.55 7.53
CA VAL A 56 25.42 18.43 6.58
C VAL A 56 25.09 17.09 7.26
N THR A 57 25.54 16.89 8.50
CA THR A 57 25.19 15.70 9.28
C THR A 57 23.69 15.60 9.51
N GLY A 58 23.04 16.72 9.87
CA GLY A 58 21.59 16.80 10.04
C GLY A 58 20.81 16.50 8.75
N ASP A 59 21.25 17.09 7.63
CA ASP A 59 20.65 16.86 6.31
C ASP A 59 20.80 15.40 5.88
N LEU A 60 21.96 14.79 6.12
CA LEU A 60 22.19 13.37 5.84
C LEU A 60 21.29 12.45 6.67
N THR A 61 21.13 12.74 7.97
CA THR A 61 20.20 12.00 8.83
C THR A 61 18.76 12.09 8.31
N LYS A 62 18.32 13.30 7.94
CA LYS A 62 16.98 13.50 7.38
C LYS A 62 16.79 12.76 6.06
N ALA A 63 17.72 12.90 5.13
CA ALA A 63 17.67 12.23 3.83
C ALA A 63 17.61 10.69 3.97
N ASN A 64 18.35 10.12 4.92
CA ASN A 64 18.29 8.68 5.21
C ASN A 64 16.94 8.24 5.77
N ALA A 65 16.31 9.06 6.63
CA ALA A 65 14.97 8.79 7.14
C ALA A 65 13.91 8.84 6.02
N ASP A 66 13.97 9.87 5.17
CA ASP A 66 13.08 10.02 4.02
C ASP A 66 13.24 8.86 3.03
N LEU A 67 14.48 8.42 2.78
CA LEU A 67 14.78 7.25 1.95
C LEU A 67 14.15 5.97 2.52
N ALA A 68 14.27 5.72 3.83
CA ALA A 68 13.69 4.56 4.47
C ALA A 68 12.15 4.54 4.34
N ILE A 69 11.50 5.71 4.49
CA ILE A 69 10.06 5.87 4.28
C ILE A 69 9.67 5.56 2.84
N ALA A 70 10.42 6.09 1.87
CA ALA A 70 10.15 5.85 0.45
C ALA A 70 10.32 4.36 0.07
N GLN A 71 11.34 3.69 0.62
CA GLN A 71 11.56 2.25 0.41
C GLN A 71 10.42 1.39 0.98
N ALA A 72 9.92 1.73 2.17
CA ALA A 72 8.76 1.06 2.75
C ALA A 72 7.51 1.23 1.89
N ALA A 73 7.23 2.46 1.44
CA ALA A 73 6.10 2.76 0.56
C ALA A 73 6.19 2.00 -0.78
N LEU A 74 7.39 1.94 -1.37
CA LEU A 74 7.63 1.18 -2.61
C LEU A 74 7.34 -0.31 -2.42
N THR A 75 7.78 -0.90 -1.30
CA THR A 75 7.56 -2.31 -0.99
C THR A 75 6.06 -2.63 -0.84
N THR A 76 5.31 -1.74 -0.18
CA THR A 76 3.85 -1.85 -0.06
C THR A 76 3.19 -1.80 -1.43
N ALA A 77 3.53 -0.80 -2.25
CA ALA A 77 2.95 -0.65 -3.59
C ALA A 77 3.24 -1.86 -4.50
N GLN A 78 4.44 -2.43 -4.42
CA GLN A 78 4.80 -3.65 -5.16
C GLN A 78 3.95 -4.86 -4.73
N THR A 79 3.69 -4.99 -3.43
CA THR A 79 2.86 -6.06 -2.87
C THR A 79 1.40 -5.93 -3.32
N GLU A 80 0.85 -4.72 -3.27
CA GLU A 80 -0.51 -4.42 -3.74
C GLU A 80 -0.67 -4.66 -5.25
N LEU A 81 0.34 -4.28 -6.05
CA LEU A 81 0.37 -4.56 -7.48
C LEU A 81 0.36 -6.07 -7.76
N GLY A 82 1.16 -6.85 -7.04
CA GLY A 82 1.19 -8.31 -7.15
C GLY A 82 -0.16 -8.94 -6.82
N THR A 83 -0.82 -8.45 -5.77
CA THR A 83 -2.16 -8.88 -5.34
C THR A 83 -3.20 -8.56 -6.43
N THR A 84 -3.19 -7.33 -6.94
CA THR A 84 -4.10 -6.88 -8.00
C THR A 84 -3.92 -7.68 -9.29
N LYS A 85 -2.68 -7.99 -9.68
CA LYS A 85 -2.38 -8.82 -10.85
C LYS A 85 -2.93 -10.24 -10.71
N THR A 86 -2.84 -10.80 -9.51
CA THR A 86 -3.41 -12.13 -9.19
C THR A 86 -4.93 -12.09 -9.28
N ALA A 87 -5.57 -11.09 -8.65
CA ALA A 87 -7.03 -10.92 -8.71
C ALA A 87 -7.54 -10.74 -10.15
N LEU A 88 -6.83 -9.96 -10.98
CA LEU A 88 -7.16 -9.78 -12.40
C LEU A 88 -7.07 -11.10 -13.17
N THR A 89 -6.04 -11.91 -12.90
CA THR A 89 -5.86 -13.23 -13.54
C THR A 89 -7.00 -14.18 -13.17
N THR A 90 -7.40 -14.19 -11.89
CA THR A 90 -8.55 -14.97 -11.41
C THR A 90 -9.84 -14.50 -12.08
N ALA A 91 -10.12 -13.19 -12.10
CA ALA A 91 -11.31 -12.63 -12.74
C ALA A 91 -11.40 -13.00 -14.23
N ASN A 92 -10.29 -12.90 -14.97
CA ASN A 92 -10.22 -13.31 -16.37
C ASN A 92 -10.52 -14.80 -16.56
N SER A 93 -10.04 -15.66 -15.65
CA SER A 93 -10.32 -17.10 -15.68
C SER A 93 -11.80 -17.40 -15.40
N THR A 94 -12.41 -16.66 -14.46
CA THR A 94 -13.85 -16.74 -14.18
C THR A 94 -14.67 -16.30 -15.38
N ILE A 95 -14.32 -15.18 -16.03
CA ILE A 95 -14.99 -14.70 -17.24
C ILE A 95 -14.92 -15.78 -18.33
N ALA A 96 -13.73 -16.32 -18.61
CA ALA A 96 -13.55 -17.36 -19.62
C ALA A 96 -14.43 -18.60 -19.36
N THR A 97 -14.70 -18.91 -18.09
CA THR A 97 -15.58 -20.02 -17.69
C THR A 97 -17.07 -19.68 -17.78
N LEU A 98 -17.47 -18.43 -17.46
CA LEU A 98 -18.86 -18.01 -17.40
C LEU A 98 -19.43 -17.58 -18.75
N THR A 99 -18.62 -16.98 -19.63
CA THR A 99 -19.03 -16.56 -20.97
C THR A 99 -19.72 -17.69 -21.77
N PRO A 100 -19.13 -18.89 -21.93
CA PRO A 100 -19.80 -19.96 -22.68
C PRO A 100 -21.10 -20.44 -22.01
N LYS A 101 -21.17 -20.42 -20.67
CA LYS A 101 -22.38 -20.81 -19.92
C LYS A 101 -23.51 -19.80 -20.14
N ALA A 102 -23.19 -18.51 -20.13
CA ALA A 102 -24.14 -17.44 -20.45
C ALA A 102 -24.67 -17.61 -21.88
N THR A 103 -23.79 -17.83 -22.86
CA THR A 103 -24.19 -18.10 -24.26
C THR A 103 -25.09 -19.33 -24.38
N ALA A 104 -24.77 -20.43 -23.68
CA ALA A 104 -25.58 -21.63 -23.69
C ALA A 104 -26.97 -21.40 -23.06
N TRP A 105 -27.04 -20.63 -21.97
CA TRP A 105 -28.30 -20.25 -21.35
C TRP A 105 -29.17 -19.37 -22.26
N ASP A 106 -28.56 -18.43 -22.96
CA ASP A 106 -29.27 -17.59 -23.94
C ASP A 106 -29.82 -18.43 -25.09
N ALA A 107 -29.04 -19.38 -25.62
CA ALA A 107 -29.51 -20.34 -26.62
C ALA A 107 -30.68 -21.20 -26.11
N HIS A 108 -30.61 -21.68 -24.87
CA HIS A 108 -31.69 -22.45 -24.25
C HIS A 108 -32.98 -21.64 -24.09
N LYS A 109 -32.89 -20.39 -23.64
CA LYS A 109 -34.06 -19.49 -23.56
C LYS A 109 -34.68 -19.24 -24.94
N ALA A 110 -33.87 -19.04 -25.97
CA ALA A 110 -34.37 -18.86 -27.33
C ALA A 110 -35.09 -20.13 -27.84
N ALA A 111 -34.56 -21.31 -27.54
CA ALA A 111 -35.21 -22.58 -27.88
C ALA A 111 -36.56 -22.75 -27.17
N LEU A 112 -36.67 -22.39 -25.88
CA LEU A 112 -37.94 -22.43 -25.15
C LEU A 112 -38.99 -21.47 -25.73
N ASN A 113 -38.58 -20.26 -26.14
CA ASN A 113 -39.49 -19.27 -26.71
C ASN A 113 -39.91 -19.59 -28.16
N GLY A 114 -39.02 -20.21 -28.94
CA GLY A 114 -39.30 -20.65 -30.32
C GLY A 114 -40.03 -21.98 -30.41
N SER A 115 -40.01 -22.78 -29.33
CA SER A 115 -40.82 -23.97 -29.21
C SER A 115 -42.25 -23.53 -28.90
N ASN A 116 -43.12 -23.53 -29.91
CA ASN A 116 -44.54 -23.72 -29.64
C ASN A 116 -44.63 -25.03 -28.86
N LEU A 117 -44.85 -24.93 -27.54
CA LEU A 117 -45.35 -26.01 -26.71
C LEU A 117 -46.79 -26.31 -27.17
N SER A 118 -46.96 -26.73 -28.43
CA SER A 118 -48.18 -27.42 -28.83
C SER A 118 -48.18 -28.66 -27.98
N GLY A 119 -49.12 -28.70 -27.02
CA GLY A 119 -49.26 -29.79 -26.08
C GLY A 119 -49.07 -31.11 -26.80
N ASP A 120 -48.30 -32.00 -26.19
CA ASP A 120 -48.13 -33.37 -26.64
C ASP A 120 -49.51 -34.00 -26.84
N SER A 121 -49.97 -33.98 -28.10
CA SER A 121 -51.24 -34.52 -28.53
C SER A 121 -51.14 -36.02 -28.85
N THR A 122 -50.03 -36.67 -28.49
CA THR A 122 -49.87 -38.12 -28.71
C THR A 122 -50.45 -38.97 -27.59
N ASN A 123 -50.84 -38.39 -26.46
CA ASN A 123 -51.64 -39.08 -25.44
C ASN A 123 -53.13 -38.74 -25.58
N GLY A 124 -53.70 -39.18 -26.70
CA GLY A 124 -55.14 -39.27 -26.89
C GLY A 124 -55.74 -40.35 -26.00
N LYS A 125 -55.90 -40.06 -24.71
CA LYS A 125 -56.88 -40.67 -23.80
C LYS A 125 -56.89 -39.89 -22.48
N GLY A 126 -58.06 -39.36 -22.11
CA GLY A 126 -58.27 -38.66 -20.86
C GLY A 126 -57.74 -39.47 -19.68
N GLY A 127 -56.67 -38.99 -19.09
CA GLY A 127 -56.06 -39.52 -17.88
C GLY A 127 -55.97 -38.39 -16.87
N GLN A 128 -56.78 -38.51 -15.83
CA GLN A 128 -56.79 -37.70 -14.62
C GLN A 128 -55.37 -37.29 -14.20
N SER A 129 -55.17 -35.98 -13.98
CA SER A 129 -53.88 -35.37 -13.67
C SER A 129 -53.27 -36.00 -12.41
N ASP A 130 -52.24 -36.84 -12.59
CA ASP A 130 -51.32 -37.24 -11.51
C ASP A 130 -50.31 -36.12 -11.23
N THR A 131 -50.82 -34.91 -10.98
CA THR A 131 -50.04 -33.77 -10.52
C THR A 131 -49.61 -33.97 -9.07
N GLY A 132 -50.39 -34.71 -8.28
CA GLY A 132 -50.09 -34.98 -6.87
C GLY A 132 -48.78 -35.74 -6.63
N SER A 133 -48.46 -36.79 -7.41
CA SER A 133 -47.25 -37.58 -7.17
C SER A 133 -45.95 -36.82 -7.50
N LYS A 134 -45.97 -36.06 -8.60
CA LYS A 134 -44.82 -35.25 -9.05
C LYS A 134 -44.60 -34.02 -8.19
N GLU A 135 -45.68 -33.40 -7.73
CA GLU A 135 -45.62 -32.24 -6.83
C GLU A 135 -45.14 -32.67 -5.44
N ASN A 136 -45.60 -33.82 -4.93
CA ASN A 136 -45.09 -34.41 -3.69
C ASN A 136 -43.60 -34.77 -3.79
N ALA A 137 -43.16 -35.40 -4.89
CA ALA A 137 -41.75 -35.74 -5.08
C ALA A 137 -40.86 -34.48 -5.17
N ARG A 138 -41.37 -33.39 -5.74
CA ARG A 138 -40.67 -32.12 -5.81
C ARG A 138 -40.56 -31.46 -4.45
N THR A 139 -41.65 -31.43 -3.67
CA THR A 139 -41.66 -30.89 -2.31
C THR A 139 -40.72 -31.68 -1.40
N GLU A 140 -40.71 -33.01 -1.50
CA GLU A 140 -39.82 -33.86 -0.70
C GLU A 140 -38.34 -33.61 -1.03
N LYS A 141 -38.01 -33.46 -2.31
CA LYS A 141 -36.64 -33.12 -2.74
C LYS A 141 -36.22 -31.73 -2.26
N MET A 142 -37.14 -30.78 -2.19
CA MET A 142 -36.88 -29.43 -1.66
C MET A 142 -36.64 -29.45 -0.14
N ARG A 143 -37.36 -30.29 0.61
CA ARG A 143 -37.09 -30.53 2.04
C ARG A 143 -35.72 -31.15 2.27
N GLU A 144 -35.37 -32.17 1.49
CA GLU A 144 -34.06 -32.82 1.58
C GLU A 144 -32.92 -31.82 1.33
N LEU A 145 -33.08 -30.94 0.33
CA LEU A 145 -32.11 -29.90 0.03
C LEU A 145 -32.04 -28.82 1.12
N LYS A 146 -33.17 -28.43 1.73
CA LYS A 146 -33.20 -27.48 2.85
C LYS A 146 -32.54 -28.06 4.11
N ALA A 147 -32.73 -29.35 4.39
CA ALA A 147 -32.05 -30.04 5.48
C ALA A 147 -30.54 -30.15 5.28
N LYS A 148 -30.09 -30.41 4.03
CA LYS A 148 -28.66 -30.51 3.69
C LYS A 148 -27.97 -29.15 3.59
N HIS A 149 -28.68 -28.10 3.19
CA HIS A 149 -28.12 -26.79 2.88
C HIS A 149 -28.97 -25.62 3.42
N PRO A 150 -29.08 -25.48 4.76
CA PRO A 150 -30.00 -24.53 5.38
C PRO A 150 -29.71 -23.07 5.04
N LEU A 151 -28.43 -22.69 4.91
CA LEU A 151 -28.03 -21.31 4.60
C LEU A 151 -28.29 -20.90 3.13
N LEU A 152 -28.39 -21.87 2.22
CA LEU A 152 -28.62 -21.63 0.78
C LEU A 152 -30.11 -21.66 0.41
N MET A 153 -30.95 -22.23 1.30
CA MET A 153 -32.38 -22.43 1.08
C MET A 153 -33.23 -21.59 2.06
N ALA A 154 -32.63 -20.59 2.71
CA ALA A 154 -33.30 -19.77 3.74
C ALA A 154 -34.49 -18.97 3.20
N ASP A 155 -34.39 -18.50 1.95
CA ASP A 155 -35.45 -17.70 1.29
C ASP A 155 -36.49 -18.56 0.56
N VAL A 156 -36.36 -19.90 0.65
CA VAL A 156 -37.25 -20.83 -0.03
C VAL A 156 -38.28 -21.36 0.95
N ASP A 157 -39.53 -20.92 0.74
CA ASP A 157 -40.68 -21.35 1.50
C ASP A 157 -41.11 -22.75 1.03
N VAL A 158 -40.86 -23.76 1.87
CA VAL A 158 -41.19 -25.16 1.58
C VAL A 158 -42.31 -25.55 2.54
N PRO A 159 -43.48 -26.02 2.05
CA PRO A 159 -44.59 -26.39 2.91
C PRO A 159 -44.21 -27.49 3.91
N ASP A 160 -44.54 -27.26 5.19
CA ASP A 160 -44.38 -28.24 6.25
C ASP A 160 -45.23 -29.49 5.94
N ALA A 161 -44.76 -30.66 6.37
CA ALA A 161 -45.52 -31.90 6.23
C ALA A 161 -46.65 -31.89 7.26
N GLU A 162 -47.91 -32.02 6.81
CA GLU A 162 -49.02 -32.46 7.66
C GLU A 162 -48.83 -33.92 8.10
#